data_AF-A0A2V6GST0-F1
#
_entry.id   AF-A0A2V6GST0-F1
#
_cell.length_a   1.000
_cell.length_b   1.000
_cell.length_c   1.000
_cell.angle_alpha   90.00
_cell.angle_beta   90.00
_cell.angle_gamma   90.00
#
_symmetry.space_group_name_H-M   'P 1'
#
loop_
_entity.id
_entity.type
_entity.pdbx_description
1 polymer ?
#
loop_
_entity_poly.entity_id
_entity_poly.type
_entity_poly.pdbx_seq_one_letter_code
_entity_poly.pdbx_strand_id
1 'polypeptide(L)'
;MYLIGCRHNMAQSNSHPPKRDINAVLRDHDKELMAIPNVVGVYVGVLGDGKTPCLKVMLSRKSPATEQAIPRSIEGYDVITEVTGDIRPLGAP
;
A
#
# COMPACT_ATOMS: atom_id res chain seq x y z
N MET A 1 23.68 -43.51 -25.22
CA MET A 1 24.39 -42.30 -24.74
C MET A 1 23.38 -41.18 -24.66
N TYR A 2 22.97 -40.82 -23.43
CA TYR A 2 21.88 -39.86 -23.15
C TYR A 2 22.50 -38.47 -23.04
N LEU A 3 22.13 -37.52 -23.90
CA LEU A 3 22.58 -36.13 -23.80
C LEU A 3 21.54 -35.28 -23.06
N ILE A 4 21.92 -34.98 -21.81
CA ILE A 4 21.43 -34.01 -20.83
C ILE A 4 21.23 -32.65 -21.56
N GLY A 5 20.06 -32.02 -21.59
CA GLY A 5 19.30 -31.49 -20.45
C GLY A 5 19.62 -29.99 -20.28
N CYS A 6 18.88 -29.11 -20.97
CA CYS A 6 19.03 -27.65 -20.84
C CYS A 6 18.59 -27.19 -19.44
N ARG A 7 19.53 -26.83 -18.56
CA ARG A 7 19.27 -26.18 -17.27
C ARG A 7 18.93 -24.70 -17.50
N HIS A 8 17.64 -24.39 -17.60
CA HIS A 8 17.17 -23.02 -17.35
C HIS A 8 17.18 -22.76 -15.85
N ASN A 9 18.07 -21.86 -15.43
CA ASN A 9 18.10 -21.31 -14.08
C ASN A 9 16.92 -20.31 -13.96
N MET A 10 15.73 -20.81 -13.64
CA MET A 10 14.60 -19.95 -13.31
C MET A 10 14.83 -19.40 -11.90
N ALA A 11 15.07 -18.09 -11.84
CA ALA A 11 14.91 -17.28 -10.66
C ALA A 11 13.58 -17.66 -9.97
N GLN A 12 13.63 -17.85 -8.65
CA GLN A 12 12.49 -18.19 -7.80
C GLN A 12 11.36 -17.18 -8.03
N SER A 13 10.41 -17.53 -8.92
CA SER A 13 9.13 -16.85 -8.99
C SER A 13 8.37 -17.27 -7.75
N ASN A 14 8.36 -16.38 -6.76
CA ASN A 14 7.53 -16.51 -5.58
C ASN A 14 6.08 -16.43 -6.07
N SER A 15 5.51 -17.58 -6.43
CA SER A 15 4.17 -17.73 -7.01
C SER A 15 3.12 -17.45 -5.94
N HIS A 16 3.04 -16.20 -5.53
CA HIS A 16 1.82 -15.63 -4.99
C HIS A 16 0.85 -15.54 -6.17
N PRO A 17 -0.44 -15.90 -5.98
CA PRO A 17 -1.45 -15.58 -6.99
C PRO A 17 -1.34 -14.09 -7.35
N PRO A 18 -1.60 -13.71 -8.61
CA PRO A 18 -1.50 -12.32 -9.02
C PRO A 18 -2.34 -11.48 -8.07
N LYS A 19 -1.70 -10.62 -7.30
CA LYS A 19 -2.39 -9.68 -6.41
C LYS A 19 -3.33 -8.86 -7.27
N ARG A 20 -4.54 -8.57 -6.77
CA ARG A 20 -5.49 -7.68 -7.44
C ARG A 20 -4.81 -6.35 -7.74
N ASP A 21 -5.15 -5.70 -8.85
CA ASP A 21 -4.60 -4.38 -9.18
C ASP A 21 -4.72 -3.43 -7.97
N ILE A 22 -3.61 -2.83 -7.56
CA ILE A 22 -3.55 -2.04 -6.33
C ILE A 22 -4.44 -0.78 -6.38
N ASN A 23 -4.73 -0.24 -7.56
CA ASN A 23 -5.67 0.88 -7.68
C ASN A 23 -7.11 0.42 -7.46
N ALA A 24 -7.45 -0.80 -7.89
CA ALA A 24 -8.73 -1.41 -7.56
C ALA A 24 -8.83 -1.70 -6.06
N VAL A 25 -7.74 -2.17 -5.44
CA VAL A 25 -7.66 -2.30 -3.97
C VAL A 25 -7.87 -0.95 -3.28
N LEU A 26 -7.14 0.09 -3.69
CA LEU A 26 -7.35 1.44 -3.15
C LEU A 26 -8.81 1.88 -3.26
N ARG A 27 -9.42 1.79 -4.44
CA ARG A 27 -10.79 2.25 -4.69
C ARG A 27 -11.86 1.53 -3.88
N ASP A 28 -11.65 0.27 -3.54
CA ASP A 28 -12.65 -0.50 -2.79
C ASP A 28 -12.48 -0.32 -1.27
N HIS A 29 -11.30 0.11 -0.81
CA HIS A 29 -10.96 0.28 0.62
C HIS A 29 -10.81 1.75 1.05
N ASP A 30 -10.77 2.72 0.13
CA ASP A 30 -10.51 4.13 0.43
C ASP A 30 -11.52 4.69 1.44
N LYS A 31 -12.81 4.39 1.27
CA LYS A 31 -13.88 4.89 2.13
C LYS A 31 -13.77 4.40 3.57
N GLU A 32 -13.40 3.13 3.76
CA GLU A 32 -13.24 2.55 5.09
C GLU A 32 -12.04 3.15 5.81
N LEU A 33 -10.93 3.33 5.10
CA LEU A 33 -9.74 3.99 5.64
C LEU A 33 -9.99 5.47 5.96
N MET A 34 -10.70 6.19 5.08
CA MET A 34 -11.08 7.59 5.30
C MET A 34 -12.10 7.76 6.45
N ALA A 35 -12.81 6.70 6.84
CA ALA A 35 -13.69 6.73 8.01
C ALA A 35 -12.93 6.66 9.34
N ILE A 36 -11.64 6.28 9.33
CA ILE A 36 -10.81 6.22 10.53
C ILE A 36 -10.46 7.66 10.97
N PRO A 37 -10.65 8.01 12.26
CA PRO A 37 -10.29 9.34 12.75
C PRO A 37 -8.85 9.72 12.43
N ASN A 38 -8.66 10.97 11.98
CA ASN A 38 -7.38 11.58 11.59
C ASN A 38 -6.80 11.12 10.25
N VAL A 39 -7.45 10.21 9.52
CA VAL A 39 -7.07 9.93 8.14
C VAL A 39 -7.56 11.06 7.23
N VAL A 40 -6.67 11.62 6.41
CA VAL A 40 -6.96 12.72 5.48
C VAL A 40 -6.78 12.35 4.02
N GLY A 41 -6.18 11.19 3.75
CA GLY A 41 -6.00 10.70 2.39
C GLY A 41 -5.40 9.29 2.36
N VAL A 42 -5.63 8.60 1.25
CA VAL A 42 -5.01 7.29 0.97
C VAL A 42 -4.58 7.29 -0.50
N TYR A 43 -3.39 6.77 -0.79
CA TYR A 43 -2.88 6.69 -2.15
C TYR A 43 -1.95 5.49 -2.36
N VAL A 44 -1.69 5.17 -3.63
CA VAL A 44 -0.70 4.15 -4.01
C VAL A 44 0.68 4.77 -4.05
N GLY A 45 1.63 4.15 -3.34
CA GLY A 45 3.04 4.52 -3.39
C GLY A 45 3.94 3.30 -3.59
N VAL A 46 5.22 3.53 -3.40
CA VAL A 46 6.24 2.48 -3.29
C VAL A 46 6.86 2.53 -1.89
N LEU A 47 7.29 1.36 -1.40
CA LEU A 47 8.09 1.26 -0.18
C LEU A 47 9.44 1.95 -0.34
N GLY A 48 10.23 2.00 0.74
CA GLY A 48 11.58 2.58 0.73
C GLY A 48 12.56 1.93 -0.25
N ASP A 49 12.23 0.75 -0.78
CA ASP A 49 12.97 0.08 -1.85
C ASP A 49 12.74 0.67 -3.25
N GLY A 50 11.77 1.57 -3.40
CA GLY A 50 11.41 2.24 -4.64
C GLY A 50 10.72 1.35 -5.69
N LYS A 51 10.36 0.12 -5.35
CA LYS A 51 9.84 -0.87 -6.32
C LYS A 51 8.59 -1.59 -5.84
N THR A 52 8.47 -1.84 -4.55
CA THR A 52 7.36 -2.62 -4.01
C THR A 52 6.15 -1.72 -3.81
N PRO A 53 5.03 -1.96 -4.51
CA PRO A 53 3.84 -1.14 -4.39
C PRO A 53 3.19 -1.33 -3.01
N CYS A 54 2.73 -0.24 -2.42
CA CYS A 54 2.07 -0.22 -1.12
C CYS A 54 0.94 0.81 -1.08
N LEU A 55 0.07 0.70 -0.09
CA LEU A 55 -0.91 1.73 0.23
C LEU A 55 -0.30 2.67 1.28
N LYS A 56 -0.43 3.97 1.04
CA LYS A 56 0.01 4.99 1.98
C LYS A 56 -1.19 5.74 2.52
N VAL A 57 -1.25 5.86 3.85
CA VAL A 57 -2.33 6.53 4.57
C VAL A 57 -1.79 7.82 5.17
N MET A 58 -2.32 8.95 4.72
CA MET A 58 -1.99 10.27 5.22
C MET A 58 -2.81 10.58 6.46
N LEU A 59 -2.13 10.98 7.53
CA LEU A 59 -2.73 11.37 8.80
C LEU A 59 -2.59 12.87 9.03
N SER A 60 -3.63 13.49 9.60
CA SER A 60 -3.56 14.88 10.04
C SER A 60 -2.65 15.08 11.24
N ARG A 61 -2.60 14.10 12.14
CA ARG A 61 -1.77 14.10 13.33
C ARG A 61 -1.43 12.69 13.78
N LYS A 62 -0.34 12.54 14.55
CA LYS A 62 -0.03 11.28 15.22
C LYS A 62 -1.11 10.95 16.24
N SER A 63 -1.57 9.70 16.21
CA SER A 63 -2.56 9.17 17.15
C SER A 63 -2.35 7.65 17.25
N PRO A 64 -1.91 7.14 18.42
CA PRO A 64 -1.74 5.70 18.61
C PRO A 64 -3.01 4.90 18.34
N ALA A 65 -4.19 5.45 18.67
CA ALA A 65 -5.47 4.81 18.40
C ALA A 65 -5.75 4.70 16.90
N THR A 66 -5.37 5.72 16.11
CA THR A 66 -5.51 5.69 14.64
C THR A 66 -4.53 4.70 14.02
N GLU A 67 -3.28 4.70 14.45
CA GLU A 67 -2.24 3.77 13.97
C GLU A 67 -2.59 2.31 14.29
N GLN A 68 -3.27 2.05 15.40
CA GLN A 68 -3.77 0.71 15.75
C GLN A 68 -5.00 0.30 14.95
N ALA A 69 -5.87 1.25 14.58
CA ALA A 69 -7.06 0.98 13.79
C ALA A 69 -6.75 0.71 12.30
N ILE A 70 -5.64 1.26 11.80
CA ILE A 70 -5.22 1.06 10.41
C ILE A 70 -4.62 -0.34 10.25
N PRO A 71 -5.16 -1.18 9.35
CA PRO A 71 -4.58 -2.49 9.09
C PRO A 71 -3.18 -2.34 8.52
N ARG A 72 -2.25 -3.24 8.91
CA ARG A 72 -0.88 -3.23 8.40
C ARG A 72 -0.77 -3.75 6.96
N SER A 73 -1.76 -4.52 6.52
CA SER A 73 -1.84 -5.02 5.14
C SER A 73 -3.28 -5.15 4.68
N ILE A 74 -3.51 -4.85 3.40
CA ILE A 74 -4.81 -5.02 2.72
C ILE A 74 -4.55 -5.84 1.46
N GLU A 75 -5.21 -6.99 1.34
CA GLU A 75 -5.09 -7.88 0.18
C GLU A 75 -3.64 -8.22 -0.22
N GLY A 76 -2.75 -8.27 0.79
CA GLY A 76 -1.33 -8.57 0.60
C GLY A 76 -0.47 -7.39 0.19
N TYR A 77 -1.00 -6.17 0.14
CA TYR A 77 -0.21 -4.93 0.05
C TYR A 77 0.07 -4.39 1.44
N ASP A 78 1.29 -3.90 1.67
CA ASP A 78 1.64 -3.21 2.91
C ASP A 78 0.92 -1.87 2.99
N VAL A 79 0.52 -1.48 4.20
CA VAL A 79 -0.07 -0.18 4.49
C VAL A 79 0.89 0.61 5.37
N ILE A 80 1.30 1.78 4.89
CA ILE A 80 2.26 2.65 5.57
C ILE A 80 1.57 3.95 5.94
N THR A 81 1.69 4.39 7.18
CA THR A 81 1.15 5.66 7.64
C THR A 81 2.18 6.77 7.53
N GLU A 82 1.75 7.96 7.10
CA GLU A 82 2.55 9.17 7.08
C GLU A 82 1.78 10.35 7.65
N VAL A 83 2.44 11.22 8.41
CA VAL A 83 1.79 12.40 9.02
C VAL A 83 2.08 13.60 8.14
N THR A 84 1.02 14.21 7.62
CA THR A 84 1.10 15.28 6.63
C THR A 84 0.52 16.60 7.16
N GLY A 85 -0.20 16.55 8.28
CA GLY A 85 -0.95 17.70 8.79
C GLY A 85 -2.37 17.76 8.22
N ASP A 86 -3.12 18.77 8.63
CA ASP A 86 -4.46 19.00 8.06
C ASP A 86 -4.35 19.43 6.58
N ILE A 87 -5.07 18.73 5.71
CA ILE A 87 -5.28 19.17 4.33
C ILE A 87 -6.47 20.13 4.32
N ARG A 88 -6.22 21.39 3.96
CA ARG A 88 -7.26 22.44 3.86
C ARG A 88 -7.26 23.05 2.47
N PRO A 89 -8.41 23.55 1.98
CA PRO A 89 -8.46 24.32 0.75
C PRO A 89 -7.48 25.49 0.83
N LEU A 90 -6.70 25.72 -0.24
CA LEU A 90 -5.97 26.97 -0.40
C LEU A 90 -7.03 28.07 -0.49
N GLY A 91 -7.01 29.03 0.43
CA GLY A 91 -8.01 30.09 0.49
C GLY A 91 -8.20 30.79 -0.85
N ALA A 92 -9.38 31.36 -1.08
CA ALA A 92 -9.60 32.17 -2.28
C ALA A 92 -8.59 33.34 -2.30
N PRO A 93 -8.05 33.69 -3.47
CA PRO A 93 -7.09 34.79 -3.63
C PRO A 93 -7.67 36.15 -3.22
#